data_AF-A0A6I3DIV9-F1
#
_entry.id   AF-A0A6I3DIV9-F1
#
_cell.length_a   1.000
_cell.length_b   1.000
_cell.length_c   1.000
_cell.angle_alpha   90.00
_cell.angle_beta   90.00
_cell.angle_gamma   90.00
#
_symmetry.space_group_name_H-M   'P 1'
#
loop_
_entity.id
_entity.type
_entity.pdbx_description
1 polymer ?
#
loop_
_entity_poly.entity_id
_entity_poly.type
_entity_poly.pdbx_seq_one_letter_code
_entity_poly.pdbx_strand_id
1 'polypeptide(L)'
;GETLDAGNAELHRLTTPVSLDKTVGDDGDATLGDLMDNGQGTPEDAVMALVDTELLDELLGTLDDRARYAVEARFGLLDGERKSFREVGEDLGVTAEAARRLVSRAVEGLRDDAERILAV
;
A
#
# COMPACT_ATOMS: atom_id res chain seq x y z
N GLY A 1 -16.67 -31.85 -11.06
CA GLY A 1 -15.78 -32.64 -10.18
C GLY A 1 -15.52 -31.86 -8.93
N GLU A 2 -16.61 -31.49 -8.26
CA GLU A 2 -16.68 -30.55 -7.14
C GLU A 2 -17.28 -31.31 -5.97
N THR A 3 -16.48 -31.63 -4.95
CA THR A 3 -16.94 -31.97 -3.58
C THR A 3 -15.79 -32.12 -2.58
N LEU A 4 -14.51 -32.02 -2.98
CA LEU A 4 -13.36 -32.29 -2.09
C LEU A 4 -13.02 -31.17 -1.09
N ASP A 5 -13.65 -29.99 -1.17
CA ASP A 5 -13.23 -28.82 -0.37
C ASP A 5 -14.03 -28.62 0.93
N ALA A 6 -15.36 -28.77 0.87
CA ALA A 6 -16.23 -28.49 2.02
C ALA A 6 -16.01 -29.43 3.23
N GLY A 7 -15.71 -30.71 2.97
CA GLY A 7 -15.44 -31.70 4.01
C GLY A 7 -14.11 -31.48 4.72
N ASN A 8 -13.06 -31.12 3.98
CA ASN A 8 -11.75 -30.78 4.54
C ASN A 8 -11.78 -29.45 5.30
N ALA A 9 -12.51 -28.46 4.79
CA ALA A 9 -12.73 -27.20 5.49
C ALA A 9 -13.45 -27.42 6.83
N GLU A 10 -14.43 -28.33 6.90
CA GLU A 10 -15.10 -28.67 8.15
C GLU A 10 -14.18 -29.38 9.15
N LEU A 11 -13.36 -30.32 8.67
CA LEU A 11 -12.33 -30.98 9.49
C LEU A 11 -11.29 -30.00 10.04
N HIS A 12 -10.90 -29.00 9.24
CA HIS A 12 -10.01 -27.93 9.68
C HIS A 12 -10.63 -26.98 10.69
N ARG A 13 -11.96 -26.76 10.64
CA ARG A 13 -12.67 -25.94 11.63
C ARG A 13 -12.87 -26.65 12.98
N LEU A 14 -12.91 -27.97 12.97
CA LEU A 14 -13.08 -28.80 14.17
C LEU A 14 -11.76 -29.15 14.87
N THR A 15 -10.61 -28.75 14.31
CA THR A 15 -9.31 -29.02 14.92
C THR A 15 -9.07 -28.10 16.13
N THR A 16 -8.67 -28.69 17.26
CA THR A 16 -8.32 -27.93 18.47
C THR A 16 -7.01 -27.17 18.26
N PRO A 17 -6.92 -25.87 18.60
CA PRO A 17 -5.69 -25.10 18.41
C PRO A 17 -4.54 -25.71 19.22
N VAL A 18 -3.37 -25.80 18.60
CA VAL A 18 -2.14 -26.27 19.26
C VAL A 18 -1.53 -25.10 20.03
N SER A 19 -1.05 -25.36 21.25
CA SER A 19 -0.37 -24.35 22.06
C SER A 19 0.96 -23.93 21.42
N LEU A 20 1.22 -22.62 21.40
CA LEU A 20 2.48 -22.05 20.94
C LEU A 20 3.64 -22.28 21.93
N ASP A 21 3.33 -22.54 23.20
CA ASP A 21 4.32 -22.86 24.24
C ASP A 21 4.86 -24.30 24.12
N LYS A 22 4.32 -25.08 23.18
CA LYS A 22 4.81 -26.43 22.94
C LYS A 22 6.23 -26.36 22.38
N THR A 23 7.17 -27.03 23.05
CA THR A 23 8.55 -27.15 22.61
C THR A 23 8.69 -28.00 21.35
N VAL A 24 9.70 -27.70 20.54
CA VAL A 24 9.99 -28.30 19.22
C VAL A 24 11.48 -28.62 19.14
N GLY A 25 11.83 -29.77 18.57
CA GLY A 25 13.22 -30.27 18.47
C GLY A 25 13.64 -31.12 19.68
N ASP A 26 14.71 -31.90 19.51
CA ASP A 26 15.21 -32.85 20.53
C ASP A 26 15.83 -32.15 21.75
N ASP A 27 16.37 -30.95 21.55
CA ASP A 27 17.04 -30.17 22.61
C ASP A 27 16.05 -29.36 23.47
N GLY A 28 14.79 -29.23 23.04
CA GLY A 28 13.72 -28.58 23.81
C GLY A 28 13.84 -27.06 23.97
N ASP A 29 14.83 -26.42 23.33
CA ASP A 29 15.15 -24.99 23.51
C ASP A 29 14.27 -24.03 22.68
N ALA A 30 13.49 -24.53 21.72
CA ALA A 30 12.62 -23.72 20.87
C ALA A 30 11.15 -24.10 21.07
N THR A 31 10.25 -23.11 21.07
CA THR A 31 8.80 -23.30 21.09
C THR A 31 8.20 -23.13 19.69
N LEU A 32 6.96 -23.62 19.49
CA LEU A 32 6.21 -23.35 18.27
C LEU A 32 6.02 -21.84 18.02
N GLY A 33 5.93 -21.04 19.08
CA GLY A 33 5.84 -19.58 19.02
C GLY A 33 7.10 -18.94 18.44
N ASP A 34 8.29 -19.45 18.77
CA ASP A 34 9.58 -18.90 18.29
C ASP A 34 9.79 -19.10 16.78
N LEU A 35 9.03 -20.01 16.17
CA LEU A 35 9.06 -20.31 14.73
C LEU A 35 8.01 -19.52 13.95
N MET A 36 7.13 -18.79 14.63
CA MET A 36 6.13 -17.97 13.96
C MET A 36 6.75 -16.69 13.46
N ASP A 37 6.56 -16.41 12.17
CA ASP A 37 6.76 -15.09 11.63
C ASP A 37 5.83 -14.10 12.36
N ASN A 38 6.38 -12.99 12.82
CA ASN A 38 5.65 -11.95 13.52
C ASN A 38 4.83 -11.07 12.54
N GLY A 39 4.92 -11.34 11.23
CA GLY A 39 4.20 -10.63 10.18
C GLY A 39 4.69 -9.19 10.01
N GLN A 40 5.83 -8.85 10.61
CA GLN A 40 6.48 -7.56 10.43
C GLN A 40 7.40 -7.66 9.21
N GLY A 41 7.40 -6.63 8.37
CA GLY A 41 8.34 -6.54 7.26
C GLY A 41 9.79 -6.57 7.73
N THR A 42 10.70 -6.94 6.84
CA THR A 42 12.13 -6.91 7.09
C THR A 42 12.64 -5.47 7.25
N PRO A 43 13.79 -5.23 7.90
CA PRO A 43 14.42 -3.91 7.92
C PRO A 43 14.66 -3.34 6.51
N GLU A 44 14.97 -4.20 5.54
CA GLU A 44 15.11 -3.87 4.14
C GLU A 44 13.80 -3.35 3.54
N ASP A 45 12.66 -3.99 3.86
CA ASP A 45 11.33 -3.51 3.43
C ASP A 45 11.03 -2.11 3.98
N ALA A 46 11.42 -1.84 5.24
CA ALA A 46 11.25 -0.53 5.85
C ALA A 46 12.11 0.55 5.17
N VAL A 47 13.37 0.23 4.83
CA VAL A 47 14.24 1.14 4.09
C VAL A 47 13.70 1.39 2.68
N MET A 48 13.20 0.35 2.01
CA MET A 48 12.65 0.48 0.67
C MET A 48 11.41 1.39 0.64
N ALA A 49 10.52 1.23 1.63
CA ALA A 49 9.36 2.10 1.80
C ALA A 49 9.75 3.57 2.01
N LEU A 50 10.83 3.84 2.75
CA LEU A 50 11.34 5.21 2.93
C LEU A 50 11.83 5.82 1.62
N VAL A 51 12.62 5.06 0.84
CA VAL A 51 13.09 5.51 -0.48
C VAL A 51 11.92 5.79 -1.42
N ASP A 52 10.90 4.94 -1.43
CA ASP A 52 9.68 5.15 -2.23
C ASP A 52 8.97 6.44 -1.85
N THR A 53 8.92 6.78 -0.56
CA THR A 53 8.33 8.05 -0.11
C THR A 53 9.14 9.28 -0.52
N GLU A 54 10.47 9.21 -0.48
CA GLU A 54 11.34 10.30 -0.92
C GLU A 54 11.22 10.54 -2.42
N LEU A 55 11.24 9.48 -3.23
CA LEU A 55 11.07 9.56 -4.68
C LEU A 55 9.68 10.11 -5.05
N LEU A 56 8.64 9.71 -4.32
CA LEU A 56 7.29 10.23 -4.51
C LEU A 56 7.22 11.73 -4.21
N ASP A 57 7.86 12.20 -3.14
CA ASP A 57 7.88 13.63 -2.79
C ASP A 57 8.68 14.45 -3.82
N GLU A 58 9.81 13.92 -4.31
CA GLU A 58 10.57 14.55 -5.40
C GLU A 58 9.73 14.70 -6.67
N LEU A 59 9.03 13.64 -7.07
CA LEU A 59 8.13 13.63 -8.22
C LEU A 59 6.97 14.62 -8.05
N LEU A 60 6.28 14.57 -6.91
CA LEU A 60 5.19 15.51 -6.62
C LEU A 60 5.69 16.96 -6.54
N GLY A 61 6.96 17.15 -6.16
CA GLY A 61 7.65 18.44 -6.15
C GLY A 61 7.89 19.04 -7.55
N THR A 62 7.76 18.28 -8.64
CA THR A 62 7.84 18.84 -10.00
C THR A 62 6.54 19.52 -10.45
N LEU A 63 5.43 19.22 -9.78
CA LEU A 63 4.12 19.80 -10.05
C LEU A 63 3.98 21.19 -9.40
N ASP A 64 3.15 22.04 -10.01
CA ASP A 64 2.70 23.26 -9.33
C ASP A 64 1.80 22.92 -8.14
N ASP A 65 1.75 23.81 -7.13
CA ASP A 65 1.02 23.60 -5.87
C ASP A 65 -0.43 23.12 -6.07
N ARG A 66 -1.09 23.61 -7.12
CA ARG A 66 -2.49 23.31 -7.40
C ARG A 66 -2.63 21.92 -8.01
N ALA A 67 -1.75 21.54 -8.94
CA ALA A 67 -1.70 20.20 -9.50
C ALA A 67 -1.28 19.16 -8.46
N ARG A 68 -0.27 19.48 -7.63
CA ARG A 68 0.18 18.65 -6.51
C ARG A 68 -0.97 18.33 -5.56
N TYR A 69 -1.67 19.36 -5.04
CA TYR A 69 -2.85 19.16 -4.19
C TYR A 69 -3.90 18.27 -4.85
N ALA A 70 -4.22 18.52 -6.14
CA ALA A 70 -5.24 17.76 -6.85
C ALA A 70 -4.90 16.26 -6.95
N VAL A 71 -3.62 15.94 -7.18
CA VAL A 71 -3.11 14.57 -7.26
C VAL A 71 -3.12 13.94 -5.87
N GLU A 72 -2.50 14.60 -4.87
CA GLU A 72 -2.40 14.04 -3.51
C GLU A 72 -3.78 13.78 -2.90
N ALA A 73 -4.72 14.71 -3.02
CA ALA A 73 -6.09 14.55 -2.55
C ALA A 73 -6.86 13.45 -3.31
N ARG A 74 -6.65 13.31 -4.62
CA ARG A 74 -7.33 12.29 -5.43
C ARG A 74 -6.89 10.87 -5.06
N PHE A 75 -5.63 10.69 -4.73
CA PHE A 75 -5.04 9.38 -4.43
C PHE A 75 -4.91 9.07 -2.94
N GLY A 76 -5.29 10.02 -2.06
CA GLY A 76 -5.24 9.84 -0.61
C GLY A 76 -3.81 9.94 -0.05
N LEU A 77 -2.94 10.71 -0.70
CA LEU A 77 -1.55 10.90 -0.28
C LEU A 77 -1.41 11.96 0.82
N LEU A 78 -2.48 12.71 1.11
CA LEU A 78 -2.51 13.70 2.21
C LEU A 78 -2.90 13.08 3.55
N ASP A 79 -3.98 12.29 3.56
CA ASP A 79 -4.66 11.84 4.77
C ASP A 79 -5.07 10.35 4.72
N GLY A 80 -4.68 9.63 3.67
CA GLY A 80 -5.03 8.22 3.45
C GLY A 80 -6.38 8.02 2.73
N GLU A 81 -7.18 9.07 2.54
CA GLU A 81 -8.53 8.96 2.00
C GLU A 81 -8.62 9.50 0.57
N ARG A 82 -9.13 8.65 -0.34
CA ARG A 82 -9.24 9.04 -1.77
C ARG A 82 -10.46 9.93 -1.97
N LYS A 83 -10.24 11.18 -2.39
CA LYS A 83 -11.33 12.09 -2.78
C LYS A 83 -11.81 11.85 -4.22
N SER A 84 -13.09 12.09 -4.48
CA SER A 84 -13.65 12.13 -5.84
C SER A 84 -13.25 13.41 -6.59
N PHE A 85 -13.31 13.42 -7.93
CA PHE A 85 -13.05 14.65 -8.71
C PHE A 85 -14.01 15.80 -8.37
N ARG A 86 -15.22 15.48 -7.89
CA ARG A 86 -16.18 16.48 -7.41
C ARG A 86 -15.65 17.15 -6.15
N GLU A 87 -15.23 16.38 -5.15
CA GLU A 87 -14.68 16.90 -3.88
C GLU A 87 -13.38 17.67 -4.12
N VAL A 88 -12.47 17.14 -4.94
CA VAL A 88 -11.25 17.84 -5.33
C VAL A 88 -11.57 19.15 -6.06
N GLY A 89 -12.58 19.15 -6.92
CA GLY A 89 -13.04 20.35 -7.63
C GLY A 89 -13.64 21.38 -6.67
N GLU A 90 -14.46 20.96 -5.71
CA GLU A 90 -15.03 21.80 -4.66
C GLU A 90 -13.94 22.49 -3.84
N ASP A 91 -12.94 21.74 -3.37
CA ASP A 91 -11.79 22.26 -2.61
C ASP A 91 -10.97 23.29 -3.41
N LEU A 92 -10.85 23.06 -4.73
CA LEU A 92 -10.08 23.92 -5.64
C LEU A 92 -10.90 25.07 -6.26
N GLY A 93 -12.20 25.15 -5.98
CA GLY A 93 -13.10 26.13 -6.59
C GLY A 93 -13.29 25.98 -8.11
N VAL A 94 -13.23 24.75 -8.62
CA VAL A 94 -13.42 24.42 -10.06
C VAL A 94 -14.45 23.31 -10.27
N THR A 95 -14.84 23.11 -11.51
CA THR A 95 -15.74 22.00 -11.86
C THR A 95 -15.03 20.65 -11.71
N ALA A 96 -15.82 19.60 -11.47
CA ALA A 96 -15.29 18.23 -11.38
C ALA A 96 -14.51 17.80 -12.63
N GLU A 97 -14.97 18.22 -13.82
CA GLU A 97 -14.27 17.92 -15.09
C GLU A 97 -12.96 18.70 -15.21
N ALA A 98 -12.90 19.95 -14.73
CA ALA A 98 -11.65 20.70 -14.69
C ALA A 98 -10.64 20.06 -13.71
N ALA A 99 -11.10 19.60 -12.54
CA ALA A 99 -10.27 18.85 -11.60
C ALA A 99 -9.77 17.53 -12.21
N ARG A 100 -10.63 16.79 -12.90
CA ARG A 100 -10.25 15.57 -13.64
C ARG A 100 -9.15 15.84 -14.66
N ARG A 101 -9.31 16.87 -15.50
CA ARG A 101 -8.30 17.27 -16.50
C ARG A 101 -7.00 17.74 -15.89
N LEU A 102 -7.06 18.43 -14.74
CA LEU A 102 -5.88 18.86 -14.00
C LEU A 102 -5.09 17.63 -13.52
N VAL A 103 -5.75 16.69 -12.85
CA VAL A 103 -5.12 15.45 -12.38
C VAL A 103 -4.57 14.63 -13.54
N SER A 104 -5.33 14.42 -14.61
CA SER A 104 -4.84 13.64 -15.76
C SER A 104 -3.57 14.21 -16.36
N ARG A 105 -3.50 15.53 -16.58
CA ARG A 105 -2.30 16.17 -17.12
C ARG A 105 -1.12 16.09 -16.15
N ALA A 106 -1.37 16.27 -14.85
CA ALA A 106 -0.34 16.15 -13.83
C ALA A 106 0.24 14.72 -13.81
N VAL A 107 -0.61 13.70 -13.81
CA VAL A 107 -0.19 12.29 -13.82
C VAL A 107 0.57 11.91 -15.09
N GLU A 108 0.18 12.45 -16.25
CA GLU A 108 0.93 12.29 -17.49
C GLU A 108 2.33 12.92 -17.36
N GLY A 109 2.44 14.14 -16.86
CA GLY A 109 3.75 14.79 -16.62
C GLY A 109 4.62 14.04 -15.61
N LEU A 110 4.03 13.53 -14.53
CA LEU A 110 4.76 12.72 -13.54
C LEU A 110 5.34 11.44 -14.14
N ARG A 111 4.69 10.84 -15.15
CA ARG A 111 5.24 9.66 -15.83
C ARG A 111 6.50 10.01 -16.61
N ASP A 112 6.47 11.10 -17.35
CA ASP A 112 7.63 11.58 -18.12
C ASP A 112 8.78 11.97 -17.17
N ASP A 113 8.48 12.61 -16.05
CA ASP A 113 9.48 12.95 -15.01
C ASP A 113 10.04 11.71 -14.30
N ALA A 114 9.20 10.72 -14.02
CA ALA A 114 9.64 9.46 -13.41
C ALA A 114 10.62 8.70 -14.31
N GLU A 115 10.37 8.65 -15.63
CA GLU A 115 11.32 8.05 -16.57
C GLU A 115 12.67 8.78 -16.54
N ARG A 116 12.69 10.10 -16.37
CA ARG A 116 13.92 10.88 -16.25
C ARG A 116 14.65 10.67 -14.93
N ILE A 117 13.92 10.62 -13.81
CA ILE A 117 14.51 10.49 -12.46
C ILE A 117 15.04 9.07 -12.23
N LEU A 118 14.34 8.05 -12.74
CA LEU A 118 14.72 6.64 -12.58
C LEU A 118 15.79 6.17 -13.60
N ALA A 119 16.08 6.95 -14.65
CA ALA A 119 17.08 6.59 -15.66
C ALA A 119 18.54 6.85 -15.24
N VAL A 120 18.83 6.92 -13.94
CA VAL A 120 20.17 7.09 -13.35
C VAL A 120 20.80 5.73 -13.06
#